data_AF-A0A7E6EIZ3-F1
#
_entry.id   AF-A0A7E6EIZ3-F1
#
_cell.length_a   1.000
_cell.length_b   1.000
_cell.length_c   1.000
_cell.angle_alpha   90.00
_cell.angle_beta   90.00
_cell.angle_gamma   90.00
#
_symmetry.space_group_name_H-M   'P 1'
#
loop_
_entity.id
_entity.type
_entity.pdbx_description
1 polymer ?
#
loop_
_entity_poly.entity_id
_entity_poly.type
_entity_poly.pdbx_seq_one_letter_code
_entity_poly.pdbx_strand_id
1 'polypeptide(L)'
;MSKEDVGGSNETTREEFDTHEYCVRRRYNDFVWLRQRLEDGYPTHLVPPLPAKHSLRRLDRFSSEFLRVRQQALQKFLTRIADHPVLSFDKHFHVFLTAKAWEFNAHKKKGQGLISRVTNSLHNISASYMMKNRPPEFAVMHDYVQSFGDKLAS
;
A
#
# COMPACT_ATOMS: atom_id res chain seq x y z
N MET A 1 31.35 22.17 -5.24
CA MET A 1 30.55 21.47 -6.27
C MET A 1 29.52 20.62 -5.52
N SER A 2 28.31 21.15 -5.40
CA SER A 2 27.23 20.63 -4.56
C SER A 2 26.67 19.33 -5.13
N LYS A 3 26.51 18.29 -4.30
CA LYS A 3 25.73 17.10 -4.65
C LYS A 3 24.31 17.29 -4.16
N GLU A 4 23.39 17.29 -5.10
CA GLU A 4 21.95 17.32 -4.89
C GLU A 4 21.50 15.97 -4.30
N ASP A 5 21.16 15.96 -3.01
CA ASP A 5 20.42 14.86 -2.39
C ASP A 5 18.92 15.08 -2.64
N VAL A 6 18.35 14.36 -3.61
CA VAL A 6 16.90 14.31 -3.84
C VAL A 6 16.28 13.31 -2.86
N GLY A 7 16.14 13.72 -1.61
CA GLY A 7 15.25 13.09 -0.63
C GLY A 7 13.86 13.68 -0.78
N GLY A 8 12.84 12.86 -1.06
CA GLY A 8 11.46 13.34 -1.11
C GLY A 8 11.03 13.85 0.27
N SER A 9 10.80 15.16 0.39
CA SER A 9 10.25 15.80 1.57
C SER A 9 8.75 15.48 1.66
N ASN A 10 8.30 15.04 2.84
CA ASN A 10 6.87 14.92 3.15
C ASN A 10 6.57 15.98 4.21
N GLU A 11 6.13 17.14 3.77
CA GLU A 11 5.73 18.25 4.64
C GLU A 11 4.27 18.06 5.11
N THR A 12 4.01 18.23 6.42
CA THR A 12 2.67 18.13 7.01
C THR A 12 2.40 19.31 7.94
N THR A 13 1.19 19.87 7.88
CA THR A 13 0.73 20.97 8.75
C THR A 13 -0.15 20.49 9.91
N ARG A 14 -0.22 19.16 10.15
CA ARG A 14 -1.11 18.56 11.15
C ARG A 14 -0.44 18.51 12.53
N GLU A 15 -1.17 18.91 13.57
CA GLU A 15 -0.67 19.00 14.96
C GLU A 15 -0.30 17.65 15.60
N GLU A 16 -0.83 16.55 15.07
CA GLU A 16 -0.49 15.18 15.51
C GLU A 16 0.95 14.77 15.17
N PHE A 17 1.67 15.59 14.41
CA PHE A 17 3.07 15.37 14.02
C PHE A 17 3.96 16.33 14.79
N ASP A 18 4.93 15.77 15.54
CA ASP A 18 5.88 16.55 16.33
C ASP A 18 6.80 17.44 15.48
N THR A 19 7.00 17.08 14.21
CA THR A 19 7.77 17.87 13.23
C THR A 19 7.01 18.02 11.92
N HIS A 20 7.26 19.12 11.23
CA HIS A 20 6.67 19.37 9.91
C HIS A 20 7.30 18.52 8.80
N GLU A 21 8.49 17.96 9.02
CA GLU A 21 9.20 17.11 8.06
C GLU A 21 9.76 15.87 8.74
N TYR A 22 9.65 14.71 8.08
CA TYR A 22 10.28 13.45 8.48
C TYR A 22 11.03 12.83 7.30
N CYS A 23 12.27 12.42 7.55
CA CYS A 23 13.07 11.62 6.61
C CYS A 23 13.31 10.22 7.18
N VAL A 24 12.51 9.24 6.74
CA VAL A 24 12.63 7.83 7.14
C VAL A 24 12.84 6.93 5.94
N ARG A 25 13.69 5.91 6.09
CA ARG A 25 13.88 4.89 5.06
C ARG A 25 12.90 3.74 5.25
N ARG A 26 12.25 3.33 4.16
CA ARG A 26 11.31 2.20 4.08
C ARG A 26 11.62 1.34 2.88
N ARG A 27 11.68 0.02 3.05
CA ARG A 27 11.84 -0.94 1.94
C ARG A 27 10.47 -1.35 1.40
N TYR A 28 10.43 -1.87 0.17
CA TYR A 28 9.19 -2.34 -0.47
C TYR A 28 8.33 -3.25 0.42
N ASN A 29 8.94 -4.20 1.15
CA ASN A 29 8.18 -5.08 2.05
C ASN A 29 7.52 -4.36 3.23
N ASP A 30 8.00 -3.17 3.59
CA ASP A 30 7.35 -2.35 4.62
C ASP A 30 6.05 -1.72 4.08
N PHE A 31 6.01 -1.37 2.79
CA PHE A 31 4.78 -0.92 2.12
C PHE A 31 3.75 -2.06 2.01
N VAL A 32 4.21 -3.28 1.71
CA VAL A 32 3.34 -4.47 1.71
C VAL A 32 2.71 -4.67 3.10
N TRP A 33 3.51 -4.52 4.16
CA TRP A 33 2.99 -4.58 5.52
C TRP A 33 1.96 -3.49 5.80
N LEU A 34 2.23 -2.23 5.43
CA LEU A 34 1.31 -1.11 5.65
C LEU A 34 -0.03 -1.36 4.93
N ARG A 35 0.01 -1.73 3.65
CA ARG A 35 -1.20 -2.03 2.88
C ARG A 35 -2.04 -3.12 3.54
N GLN A 36 -1.41 -4.21 3.98
CA GLN A 36 -2.11 -5.29 4.67
C GLN A 36 -2.79 -4.79 5.95
N ARG A 37 -2.14 -3.93 6.75
CA ARG A 37 -2.74 -3.38 7.97
C ARG A 37 -3.94 -2.50 7.68
N LEU A 38 -3.90 -1.73 6.59
CA LEU A 38 -5.03 -0.90 6.16
C LEU A 38 -6.18 -1.76 5.64
N GLU A 39 -5.91 -2.82 4.88
CA GLU A 39 -6.95 -3.75 4.43
C GLU A 39 -7.61 -4.50 5.59
N ASP A 40 -6.82 -4.97 6.54
CA ASP A 40 -7.31 -5.67 7.74
C ASP A 40 -8.14 -4.73 8.64
N GLY A 41 -7.74 -3.46 8.75
CA GLY A 41 -8.42 -2.46 9.59
C GLY A 41 -9.66 -1.84 8.95
N TYR A 42 -9.72 -1.79 7.62
CA TYR A 42 -10.76 -1.08 6.87
C TYR A 42 -11.28 -1.93 5.69
N PRO A 43 -12.00 -3.03 5.95
CA PRO A 43 -12.39 -4.01 4.92
C PRO A 43 -13.32 -3.46 3.83
N THR A 44 -13.99 -2.33 4.10
CA THR A 44 -14.90 -1.66 3.15
C THR A 44 -14.22 -0.53 2.36
N HIS A 45 -12.97 -0.19 2.69
CA HIS A 45 -12.27 0.93 2.07
C HIS A 45 -11.34 0.44 0.95
N LEU A 46 -11.25 1.24 -0.12
CA LEU A 46 -10.39 0.93 -1.25
C LEU A 46 -8.94 1.35 -0.96
N VAL A 47 -8.14 0.42 -0.45
CA VAL A 47 -6.71 0.65 -0.23
C VAL A 47 -5.97 0.64 -1.58
N PRO A 48 -5.20 1.70 -1.92
CA PRO A 48 -4.51 1.79 -3.21
C PRO A 48 -3.60 0.57 -3.49
N PRO A 49 -3.52 0.10 -4.75
CA PRO A 49 -2.66 -1.04 -5.09
C PRO A 49 -1.18 -0.64 -5.05
N LEU A 50 -0.32 -1.60 -4.66
CA LEU A 50 1.13 -1.45 -4.75
C LEU A 50 1.63 -1.80 -6.16
N PRO A 51 2.74 -1.20 -6.63
CA PRO A 51 3.38 -1.64 -7.86
C PRO A 51 3.79 -3.10 -7.77
N ALA A 52 3.83 -3.79 -8.91
CA ALA A 52 4.15 -5.21 -8.98
C ALA A 52 5.48 -5.55 -8.27
N LYS A 53 5.49 -6.68 -7.56
CA LYS A 53 6.65 -7.20 -6.83
C LYS A 53 7.81 -7.56 -7.78
N HIS A 54 7.49 -8.04 -8.98
CA HIS A 54 8.43 -8.45 -10.01
C HIS A 54 8.52 -7.40 -11.12
N SER A 55 9.63 -7.42 -11.85
CA SER A 55 9.84 -6.50 -12.97
C SER A 55 8.76 -6.68 -14.04
N LEU A 56 8.33 -5.56 -14.61
CA LEU A 56 7.44 -5.52 -15.77
C LEU A 56 8.15 -6.26 -16.92
N ARG A 57 7.83 -7.56 -17.11
CA ARG A 57 8.08 -8.51 -18.22
C ARG A 57 9.31 -8.36 -19.16
N ARG A 58 10.23 -7.42 -18.94
CA ARG A 58 11.34 -7.02 -19.84
C ARG A 58 12.46 -6.24 -19.15
N LEU A 59 12.26 -5.70 -17.94
CA LEU A 59 13.29 -4.97 -17.20
C LEU A 59 13.96 -5.82 -16.13
N ASP A 60 15.26 -5.64 -15.92
CA ASP A 60 15.94 -6.19 -14.75
C ASP A 60 15.41 -5.52 -13.47
N ARG A 61 15.32 -6.29 -12.38
CA ARG A 61 14.79 -5.83 -11.08
C ARG A 61 15.68 -4.79 -10.39
N PHE A 62 16.89 -4.59 -10.86
CA PHE A 62 17.82 -3.56 -10.39
C PHE A 62 18.10 -2.49 -11.46
N SER A 63 17.40 -2.54 -12.61
CA SER A 63 17.48 -1.47 -13.59
C SER A 63 16.99 -0.15 -12.99
N SER A 64 17.69 0.94 -13.30
CA SER A 64 17.36 2.30 -12.84
C SER A 64 15.92 2.67 -13.21
N GLU A 65 15.47 2.30 -14.41
CA GLU A 65 14.12 2.57 -14.88
C GLU A 65 13.06 1.83 -14.06
N PHE A 66 13.31 0.57 -13.69
CA PHE A 66 12.40 -0.16 -12.82
C PHE A 66 12.30 0.45 -11.42
N LEU A 67 13.45 0.85 -10.85
CA LEU A 67 13.50 1.49 -9.55
C LEU A 67 12.78 2.84 -9.58
N ARG A 68 12.94 3.63 -10.65
CA ARG A 68 12.26 4.92 -10.87
C ARG A 68 10.74 4.74 -10.95
N VAL A 69 10.26 3.83 -11.80
CA VAL A 69 8.82 3.53 -11.95
C VAL A 69 8.24 3.04 -10.62
N ARG A 70 8.94 2.17 -9.92
CA ARG A 70 8.54 1.69 -8.60
C ARG A 70 8.46 2.83 -7.60
N GLN A 71 9.48 3.70 -7.53
CA GLN A 71 9.50 4.84 -6.62
C GLN A 71 8.31 5.78 -6.87
N GLN A 72 8.04 6.11 -8.14
CA GLN A 72 6.90 6.95 -8.50
C GLN A 72 5.57 6.31 -8.09
N ALA A 73 5.40 5.00 -8.29
CA ALA A 73 4.19 4.29 -7.89
C ALA A 73 4.04 4.20 -6.36
N LEU A 74 5.14 4.00 -5.63
CA LEU A 74 5.14 4.01 -4.16
C LEU A 74 4.81 5.41 -3.62
N GLN A 75 5.31 6.48 -4.24
CA GLN A 75 4.94 7.84 -3.87
C GLN A 75 3.45 8.09 -4.08
N LYS A 76 2.92 7.72 -5.25
CA LYS A 76 1.47 7.81 -5.53
C LYS A 76 0.63 7.05 -4.51
N PHE A 77 1.09 5.87 -4.08
CA PHE A 77 0.43 5.09 -3.02
C PHE A 77 0.35 5.88 -1.70
N LEU A 78 1.46 6.50 -1.26
CA LEU A 78 1.48 7.30 -0.03
C LEU A 78 0.60 8.54 -0.13
N THR A 79 0.69 9.29 -1.24
CA THR A 79 -0.15 10.47 -1.47
C THR A 79 -1.63 10.12 -1.41
N ARG A 80 -2.05 9.02 -2.06
CA ARG A 80 -3.45 8.57 -2.02
C ARG A 80 -3.94 8.20 -0.62
N ILE A 81 -3.07 7.67 0.25
CA ILE A 81 -3.41 7.39 1.64
C ILE A 81 -3.49 8.68 2.45
N ALA A 82 -2.53 9.59 2.25
CA ALA A 82 -2.49 10.89 2.92
C ALA A 82 -3.71 11.77 2.58
N ASP A 83 -4.19 11.72 1.34
CA ASP A 83 -5.39 12.45 0.88
C ASP A 83 -6.71 11.81 1.36
N HIS A 84 -6.66 10.56 1.83
CA HIS A 84 -7.87 9.84 2.22
C HIS A 84 -8.34 10.31 3.61
N PRO A 85 -9.61 10.71 3.79
CA PRO A 85 -10.09 11.32 5.03
C PRO A 85 -10.02 10.40 6.26
N VAL A 86 -10.15 9.09 6.06
CA VAL A 86 -10.01 8.08 7.14
C VAL A 86 -8.59 7.50 7.23
N LEU A 87 -8.06 6.92 6.14
CA LEU A 87 -6.76 6.21 6.17
C LEU A 87 -5.57 7.10 6.55
N SER A 88 -5.64 8.41 6.31
CA SER A 88 -4.57 9.34 6.71
C SER A 88 -4.40 9.48 8.23
N PHE A 89 -5.42 9.14 9.01
CA PHE A 89 -5.40 9.15 10.48
C PHE A 89 -5.04 7.77 11.07
N ASP A 90 -4.76 6.77 10.23
CA ASP A 90 -4.44 5.43 10.72
C ASP A 90 -3.11 5.41 11.49
N LYS A 91 -3.10 4.73 12.64
CA LYS A 91 -1.92 4.61 13.51
C LYS A 91 -0.75 3.90 12.84
N HIS A 92 -1.01 2.91 11.97
CA HIS A 92 0.04 2.20 11.25
C HIS A 92 0.63 3.06 10.15
N PHE A 93 -0.19 3.91 9.51
CA PHE A 93 0.29 4.93 8.57
C PHE A 93 1.15 5.98 9.26
N HIS A 94 0.72 6.52 10.40
CA HIS A 94 1.52 7.46 11.19
C HIS A 94 2.89 6.85 11.57
N VAL A 95 2.90 5.66 12.19
CA VAL A 95 4.15 4.95 12.53
C VAL A 95 5.01 4.66 11.30
N PHE A 96 4.40 4.39 10.15
CA PHE A 96 5.12 4.22 8.90
C PHE A 96 5.86 5.49 8.46
N LEU A 97 5.29 6.68 8.68
CA LEU A 97 5.91 7.96 8.31
C LEU A 97 6.94 8.46 9.33
N THR A 98 6.71 8.25 10.63
CA THR A 98 7.48 8.93 11.68
C THR A 98 8.52 8.05 12.38
N ALA A 99 8.26 6.74 12.53
CA ALA A 99 9.09 5.90 13.38
C ALA A 99 10.49 5.63 12.82
N LYS A 100 11.49 5.55 13.71
CA LYS A 100 12.83 5.13 13.33
C LYS A 100 12.84 3.67 12.89
N ALA A 101 13.86 3.26 12.13
CA ALA A 101 13.91 1.92 11.55
C ALA A 101 13.79 0.78 12.59
N TRP A 102 14.37 0.94 13.78
CA TRP A 102 14.30 -0.05 14.85
C TRP A 102 12.92 -0.08 15.53
N GLU A 103 12.32 1.07 15.80
CA GLU A 103 10.96 1.22 16.35
C GLU A 103 9.92 0.61 15.40
N PHE A 104 10.02 0.93 14.12
CA PHE A 104 9.15 0.40 13.07
C PHE A 104 9.21 -1.13 13.02
N ASN A 105 10.41 -1.71 13.10
CA ASN A 105 10.57 -3.16 13.13
C ASN A 105 9.99 -3.80 14.39
N ALA A 106 10.10 -3.15 15.55
CA ALA A 106 9.45 -3.62 16.78
C ALA A 106 7.92 -3.59 16.66
N HIS A 107 7.36 -2.52 16.08
CA HIS A 107 5.92 -2.37 15.87
C HIS A 107 5.34 -3.47 14.97
N LYS A 108 6.04 -3.81 13.89
CA LYS A 108 5.65 -4.91 12.98
C LYS A 108 5.52 -6.25 13.70
N LYS A 109 6.40 -6.54 14.66
CA LYS A 109 6.41 -7.81 15.41
C LYS A 109 5.23 -7.92 16.38
N LYS A 110 4.80 -6.80 17.00
CA LYS A 110 3.69 -6.78 17.96
C LYS A 110 2.35 -7.22 17.34
N GLY A 111 2.14 -7.00 16.04
CA GLY A 111 0.89 -7.34 15.34
C GLY A 111 0.93 -8.60 14.47
N GLN A 112 2.05 -9.33 14.44
CA GLN A 112 2.23 -10.56 13.65
C GLN A 112 2.16 -11.80 14.54
N GLY A 113 1.03 -11.99 15.23
CA GLY A 113 0.73 -13.25 15.92
C GLY A 113 0.25 -14.34 14.93
N LEU A 114 0.37 -15.61 15.33
CA LEU A 114 -0.10 -16.77 14.54
C LEU A 114 -1.57 -16.66 14.11
N ILE A 115 -2.39 -15.98 14.92
CA ILE A 115 -3.82 -15.74 14.67
C ILE A 115 -4.06 -15.00 13.34
N SER A 116 -3.24 -14.00 13.01
CA SER A 116 -3.39 -13.20 11.77
C SER A 116 -3.17 -14.03 10.50
N ARG A 117 -2.38 -15.12 10.55
CA ARG A 117 -2.19 -15.98 9.38
C ARG A 117 -3.39 -16.89 9.14
N VAL A 118 -4.01 -17.38 10.22
CA VAL A 118 -5.18 -18.26 10.14
C VAL A 118 -6.42 -17.46 9.72
N THR A 119 -6.58 -16.23 10.22
CA THR A 119 -7.69 -15.35 9.81
C THR A 119 -7.62 -14.96 8.34
N ASN A 120 -6.44 -14.70 7.77
CA ASN A 120 -6.33 -14.29 6.37
C ASN A 120 -6.68 -15.45 5.42
N SER A 121 -6.32 -16.68 5.76
CA SER A 121 -6.75 -17.87 5.02
C SER A 121 -8.27 -18.04 5.08
N LEU A 122 -8.88 -17.85 6.25
CA LEU A 122 -10.34 -17.93 6.40
C LEU A 122 -11.08 -16.81 5.66
N HIS A 123 -10.57 -15.58 5.67
CA HIS A 123 -11.15 -14.47 4.89
C HIS A 123 -11.12 -14.75 3.38
N ASN A 124 -10.05 -15.35 2.86
CA ASN A 124 -9.97 -15.67 1.44
C ASN A 124 -10.98 -16.77 1.04
N ILE A 125 -11.18 -17.76 1.91
CA ILE A 125 -12.17 -18.83 1.72
C ILE A 125 -13.61 -18.30 1.84
N SER A 126 -13.89 -17.45 2.84
CA SER A 126 -15.22 -16.87 3.02
C SER A 126 -15.57 -15.91 1.90
N ALA A 127 -14.63 -15.07 1.44
CA ALA A 127 -14.83 -14.21 0.27
C ALA A 127 -15.26 -15.03 -0.95
N SER A 128 -14.58 -16.15 -1.22
CA SER A 128 -14.93 -17.06 -2.33
C SER A 128 -16.34 -17.66 -2.20
N TYR A 129 -16.79 -17.97 -0.98
CA TYR A 129 -18.15 -18.45 -0.72
C TYR A 129 -19.20 -17.33 -0.82
N MET A 130 -18.91 -16.13 -0.32
CA MET A 130 -19.79 -14.96 -0.40
C MET A 130 -19.96 -14.46 -1.84
N MET A 131 -19.03 -14.77 -2.75
CA MET A 131 -19.20 -14.53 -4.20
C MET A 131 -20.30 -15.39 -4.84
N LYS A 132 -20.77 -16.49 -4.22
CA LYS A 132 -21.79 -17.36 -4.82
C LYS A 132 -23.19 -16.72 -4.89
N ASN A 133 -23.48 -15.75 -4.02
CA ASN A 133 -24.75 -15.01 -4.01
C ASN A 133 -24.54 -13.54 -4.43
N ARG A 134 -23.64 -13.30 -5.40
CA ARG A 134 -23.35 -11.95 -5.89
C ARG A 134 -24.58 -11.36 -6.60
N PRO A 135 -25.03 -10.15 -6.23
CA PRO A 135 -26.10 -9.48 -6.95
C PRO A 135 -25.75 -9.27 -8.44
N PRO A 136 -26.73 -9.30 -9.35
CA PRO A 136 -26.50 -9.26 -10.79
C PRO A 136 -25.75 -7.99 -11.25
N GLU A 137 -25.94 -6.85 -10.59
CA GLU A 137 -25.25 -5.59 -10.90
C GLU A 137 -23.73 -5.71 -10.77
N PHE A 138 -23.22 -6.48 -9.80
CA PHE A 138 -21.79 -6.70 -9.63
C PHE A 138 -21.23 -7.71 -10.66
N ALA A 139 -22.06 -8.60 -11.21
CA ALA A 139 -21.66 -9.47 -12.31
C ALA A 139 -21.49 -8.67 -13.61
N VAL A 140 -22.46 -7.80 -13.93
CA VAL A 140 -22.37 -6.89 -15.08
C VAL A 140 -21.15 -5.98 -14.97
N MET A 141 -20.90 -5.42 -13.78
CA MET A 141 -19.73 -4.56 -13.56
C MET A 141 -18.41 -5.33 -13.74
N HIS A 142 -18.35 -6.59 -13.33
CA HIS A 142 -17.18 -7.45 -13.55
C HIS A 142 -16.91 -7.64 -15.05
N ASP A 143 -17.93 -7.99 -15.82
CA ASP A 143 -17.79 -8.23 -17.27
C ASP A 143 -17.38 -6.95 -18.01
N TYR A 144 -17.90 -5.80 -17.58
CA TYR A 144 -17.47 -4.49 -18.09
C TYR A 144 -15.99 -4.23 -17.80
N VAL A 145 -15.55 -4.41 -16.55
CA VAL A 145 -14.15 -4.17 -16.15
C VAL A 145 -13.20 -5.09 -16.90
N GLN A 146 -13.59 -6.36 -17.11
CA GLN A 146 -12.79 -7.32 -17.88
C GLN A 146 -12.68 -6.89 -19.35
N SER A 147 -13.82 -6.58 -19.99
CA SER A 147 -13.85 -6.10 -21.38
C SER A 147 -13.06 -4.81 -21.57
N PHE A 148 -13.10 -3.90 -20.59
CA PHE A 148 -12.34 -2.67 -20.60
C PHE A 148 -10.83 -2.94 -20.47
N GLY A 149 -10.44 -3.87 -19.60
CA GLY A 149 -9.05 -4.29 -19.44
C GLY A 149 -8.46 -4.87 -20.74
N ASP A 150 -9.22 -5.73 -21.42
CA ASP A 150 -8.79 -6.32 -22.69
C ASP A 150 -8.60 -5.26 -23.78
N LYS A 151 -9.50 -4.27 -23.85
CA LYS A 151 -9.38 -3.12 -24.77
C LYS A 151 -8.19 -2.21 -24.48
N LEU A 152 -7.80 -2.06 -23.22
CA LEU A 152 -6.61 -1.28 -22.84
C LEU A 152 -5.30 -2.01 -23.15
N ALA A 153 -5.34 -3.34 -23.25
CA ALA A 153 -4.18 -4.18 -23.54
C ALA A 153 -3.97 -4.45 -25.04
N SER A 154 -4.99 -4.18 -25.87
CA SER A 154 -4.94 -4.20 -27.34
C SER A 154 -4.34 -2.92 -27.91
#